data_AF-A0A0P7CB71-F1
#
_entry.id   AF-A0A0P7CB71-F1
#
_cell.length_a   1.000
_cell.length_b   1.000
_cell.length_c   1.000
_cell.angle_alpha   90.00
_cell.angle_beta   90.00
_cell.angle_gamma   90.00
#
_symmetry.space_group_name_H-M   'P 1'
#
loop_
_entity.id
_entity.type
_entity.pdbx_description
1 polymer ?
#
loop_
_entity_poly.entity_id
_entity_poly.type
_entity_poly.pdbx_seq_one_letter_code
_entity_poly.pdbx_strand_id
1 'polypeptide(L)'
;MYSKEQLNFQKKLIGVFEELEIEKKEAFSKVVATGYGQRNELVKHVYSNYTLHESLNKKREEWEKASLYSKVVNWLYDIFVNHRDLYGYFENPDEMIKEISELLETAVRKEEYMIAEHLKKWLSKIQSKDL
;
A
#
# COMPACT_ATOMS: atom_id res chain seq x y z
N MET A 1 25.63 12.63 -17.30
CA MET A 1 26.35 11.63 -16.50
C MET A 1 25.86 11.77 -15.07
N TYR A 2 25.22 10.74 -14.50
CA TYR A 2 24.70 10.83 -13.14
C TYR A 2 25.82 10.97 -12.12
N SER A 3 25.61 11.80 -11.09
CA SER A 3 26.50 11.88 -9.94
C SER A 3 26.43 10.58 -9.12
N LYS A 4 27.45 10.33 -8.28
CA LYS A 4 27.44 9.20 -7.35
C LYS A 4 26.21 9.19 -6.43
N GLU A 5 25.80 10.39 -5.99
CA GLU A 5 24.61 10.58 -5.15
C GLU A 5 23.33 10.22 -5.89
N GLN A 6 23.21 10.66 -7.16
CA GLN A 6 22.06 10.31 -8.00
C GLN A 6 21.99 8.79 -8.25
N LEU A 7 23.12 8.13 -8.52
CA LEU A 7 23.15 6.69 -8.70
C LEU A 7 22.78 5.92 -7.42
N ASN A 8 23.23 6.38 -6.25
CA ASN A 8 22.85 5.78 -4.98
C ASN A 8 21.35 5.94 -4.71
N PHE A 9 20.80 7.11 -5.03
CA PHE A 9 19.38 7.35 -4.88
C PHE A 9 18.54 6.48 -5.82
N GLN A 10 18.95 6.33 -7.08
CA GLN A 10 18.31 5.42 -8.03
C GLN A 10 18.29 3.96 -7.52
N LYS A 11 19.42 3.46 -7.02
CA LYS A 11 19.50 2.11 -6.42
C LYS A 11 18.52 1.94 -5.27
N LYS A 12 18.40 2.98 -4.43
CA LYS A 12 17.46 2.98 -3.32
C LYS A 12 16.01 2.90 -3.82
N LEU A 13 15.64 3.72 -4.80
CA LEU A 13 14.30 3.70 -5.37
C LEU A 13 13.97 2.34 -5.99
N ILE A 14 14.93 1.71 -6.67
CA ILE A 14 14.78 0.35 -7.20
C ILE A 14 14.50 -0.64 -6.06
N GLY A 15 15.28 -0.60 -4.97
CA GLY A 15 15.03 -1.47 -3.81
C GLY A 15 13.66 -1.24 -3.17
N VAL A 16 13.26 0.02 -3.01
CA VAL A 16 11.92 0.37 -2.50
C VAL A 16 10.82 -0.14 -3.45
N PHE A 17 11.04 -0.07 -4.76
CA PHE A 17 10.10 -0.57 -5.75
C PHE A 17 9.98 -2.10 -5.70
N GLU A 18 11.09 -2.83 -5.60
CA GLU A 18 11.10 -4.28 -5.45
C GLU A 18 10.34 -4.72 -4.18
N GLU A 19 10.58 -4.05 -3.06
CA GLU A 19 9.81 -4.26 -1.83
C GLU A 19 8.31 -4.00 -2.04
N LEU A 20 7.96 -2.96 -2.78
CA LEU A 20 6.57 -2.62 -3.10
C LEU A 20 5.91 -3.68 -3.98
N GLU A 21 6.64 -4.28 -4.92
CA GLU A 21 6.12 -5.39 -5.74
C GLU A 21 5.78 -6.62 -4.89
N ILE A 22 6.63 -6.94 -3.92
CA ILE A 22 6.41 -8.03 -2.97
C ILE A 22 5.18 -7.72 -2.11
N GLU A 23 5.16 -6.54 -1.49
CA GLU A 23 4.06 -6.11 -0.63
C GLU A 23 2.72 -6.09 -1.38
N LYS A 24 2.71 -5.71 -2.67
CA LYS A 24 1.50 -5.75 -3.51
C LYS A 24 0.92 -7.17 -3.62
N LYS A 25 1.78 -8.16 -3.86
CA LYS A 25 1.36 -9.57 -3.95
C LYS A 25 0.86 -10.09 -2.60
N GLU A 26 1.55 -9.74 -1.51
CA GLU A 26 1.17 -10.13 -0.16
C GLU A 26 -0.15 -9.49 0.27
N ALA A 27 -0.33 -8.19 0.02
CA ALA A 27 -1.56 -7.47 0.33
C ALA A 27 -2.76 -8.06 -0.42
N PHE A 28 -2.61 -8.36 -1.72
CA PHE A 28 -3.66 -9.03 -2.48
C PHE A 28 -3.99 -10.42 -1.90
N SER A 29 -2.97 -11.21 -1.60
CA SER A 29 -3.16 -12.54 -0.99
C SER A 29 -3.88 -12.44 0.36
N LYS A 30 -3.58 -11.40 1.15
CA LYS A 30 -4.26 -11.12 2.42
C LYS A 30 -5.72 -10.77 2.22
N VAL A 31 -6.07 -9.94 1.23
CA VAL A 31 -7.46 -9.60 0.88
C VAL A 31 -8.26 -10.85 0.53
N VAL A 32 -7.67 -11.73 -0.29
CA VAL A 32 -8.32 -12.99 -0.67
C VAL A 32 -8.56 -13.86 0.57
N ALA A 33 -7.54 -14.04 1.41
CA ALA A 33 -7.63 -14.86 2.61
C ALA A 33 -8.67 -14.32 3.62
N THR A 34 -8.66 -13.02 3.90
CA THR A 34 -9.64 -12.41 4.83
C THR A 34 -11.05 -12.39 4.23
N GLY A 35 -11.18 -12.24 2.91
CA GLY A 35 -12.46 -12.33 2.20
C GLY A 35 -13.09 -13.73 2.30
N TYR A 36 -12.31 -14.79 2.15
CA TYR A 36 -12.79 -16.15 2.43
C TYR A 36 -13.19 -16.33 3.90
N GLY A 37 -12.40 -15.79 4.83
CA GLY A 37 -12.72 -15.81 6.25
C GLY A 37 -14.06 -15.14 6.58
N GLN A 38 -14.31 -13.97 6.01
CA GLN A 38 -15.57 -13.23 6.17
C GLN A 38 -16.76 -14.01 5.60
N ARG A 39 -16.63 -14.59 4.40
CA ARG A 39 -17.70 -15.38 3.78
C ARG A 39 -18.05 -16.62 4.61
N ASN A 40 -17.03 -17.32 5.12
CA ASN A 40 -17.25 -18.49 5.97
C ASN A 40 -17.97 -18.11 7.27
N GLU A 41 -17.63 -16.96 7.86
CA GLU A 41 -18.29 -16.49 9.07
C GLU A 41 -19.73 -16.04 8.82
N LEU A 42 -20.01 -15.46 7.64
CA LEU A 42 -21.38 -15.14 7.21
C LEU A 42 -22.22 -16.42 7.10
N VAL A 43 -21.67 -17.47 6.51
CA VAL A 43 -22.37 -18.77 6.41
C VAL A 43 -22.71 -19.30 7.80
N LYS A 44 -21.75 -19.30 8.73
CA LYS A 44 -22.02 -19.73 10.12
C LYS A 44 -23.08 -18.87 10.79
N HIS A 45 -23.04 -17.55 10.57
CA HIS A 45 -24.02 -16.62 11.13
C HIS A 45 -25.44 -16.95 10.68
N VAL A 46 -25.63 -17.28 9.40
CA VAL A 46 -26.93 -17.72 8.88
C VAL A 46 -27.37 -19.05 9.51
N TYR A 47 -26.48 -20.05 9.56
CA TYR A 47 -26.80 -21.36 10.15
C TYR A 47 -27.00 -21.34 11.67
N SER A 48 -26.48 -20.32 12.35
CA SER A 48 -26.66 -20.13 13.79
C SER A 48 -27.94 -19.37 14.14
N ASN A 49 -28.86 -19.20 13.19
CA ASN A 49 -30.06 -18.35 13.31
C ASN A 49 -29.70 -16.90 13.68
N TYR A 50 -28.68 -16.34 13.02
CA TYR A 50 -28.26 -14.94 13.17
C TYR A 50 -27.76 -14.58 14.56
N THR A 51 -27.13 -15.51 15.28
CA THR A 51 -26.60 -15.23 16.64
C THR A 51 -25.16 -14.73 16.66
N LEU A 52 -24.39 -14.93 15.58
CA LEU A 52 -22.94 -14.64 15.53
C LEU A 52 -22.57 -13.25 14.95
N HIS A 53 -23.30 -12.19 15.33
CA HIS A 53 -23.09 -10.85 14.75
C HIS A 53 -21.69 -10.28 14.99
N GLU A 54 -21.18 -10.36 16.23
CA GLU A 54 -19.89 -9.78 16.59
C GLU A 54 -18.73 -10.43 15.82
N SER A 55 -18.77 -11.76 15.71
CA SER A 55 -17.77 -12.52 14.95
C SER A 55 -17.76 -12.13 13.48
N LEU A 56 -18.95 -12.02 12.86
CA LEU A 56 -19.08 -11.58 11.47
C LEU A 56 -18.59 -10.15 11.26
N ASN A 57 -18.96 -9.22 12.15
CA ASN A 57 -18.51 -7.82 12.07
C ASN A 57 -16.99 -7.71 12.19
N LYS A 58 -16.38 -8.45 13.12
CA LYS A 58 -14.92 -8.50 13.26
C LYS A 58 -14.25 -9.00 11.97
N LYS A 59 -14.77 -10.06 11.35
CA LYS A 59 -14.22 -10.56 10.07
C LYS A 59 -14.42 -9.61 8.91
N ARG A 60 -15.53 -8.85 8.90
CA ARG A 60 -15.75 -7.79 7.94
C ARG A 60 -14.71 -6.68 8.09
N GLU A 61 -14.48 -6.19 9.31
CA GLU A 61 -13.47 -5.15 9.58
C GLU A 61 -12.04 -5.61 9.20
N GLU A 62 -11.67 -6.86 9.49
CA GLU A 62 -10.39 -7.43 9.08
C GLU A 62 -10.23 -7.42 7.55
N TRP A 63 -11.28 -7.77 6.81
CA TRP A 63 -11.27 -7.75 5.35
C TRP A 63 -11.26 -6.33 4.77
N GLU A 64 -12.01 -5.41 5.35
CA GLU A 64 -12.03 -3.99 4.94
C GLU A 64 -10.66 -3.34 5.13
N LYS A 65 -10.00 -3.56 6.27
CA LYS A 65 -8.63 -3.08 6.53
C LYS A 65 -7.63 -3.65 5.51
N ALA A 66 -7.67 -4.96 5.26
CA ALA A 66 -6.80 -5.59 4.27
C ALA A 66 -7.05 -5.02 2.85
N SER A 67 -8.31 -4.80 2.50
CA SER A 67 -8.71 -4.25 1.20
C SER A 67 -8.26 -2.82 1.03
N LEU A 68 -8.37 -2.00 2.07
CA LEU A 68 -7.88 -0.63 2.07
C LEU A 68 -6.36 -0.60 1.87
N TYR A 69 -5.61 -1.42 2.62
CA TYR A 69 -4.17 -1.49 2.48
C TYR A 69 -3.75 -1.89 1.06
N SER A 70 -4.38 -2.92 0.49
CA SER A 70 -4.11 -3.35 -0.88
C SER A 70 -4.38 -2.26 -1.91
N LYS A 71 -5.42 -1.43 -1.72
CA LYS A 71 -5.67 -0.26 -2.60
C LYS A 71 -4.53 0.76 -2.52
N VAL A 72 -4.07 1.11 -1.32
CA VAL A 72 -2.97 2.07 -1.14
C VAL A 72 -1.68 1.56 -1.78
N VAL A 73 -1.35 0.27 -1.59
CA VAL A 73 -0.18 -0.34 -2.21
C VAL A 73 -0.28 -0.35 -3.73
N ASN A 74 -1.47 -0.60 -4.30
CA ASN A 74 -1.68 -0.50 -5.74
C ASN A 74 -1.48 0.94 -6.26
N TRP A 75 -2.02 1.95 -5.56
CA TRP A 75 -1.80 3.34 -5.95
C TRP A 75 -0.31 3.72 -5.96
N LEU A 76 0.43 3.34 -4.91
CA LEU A 76 1.87 3.57 -4.85
C LEU A 76 2.58 2.85 -6.00
N TYR A 77 2.21 1.60 -6.29
CA TYR A 77 2.80 0.84 -7.39
C TYR A 77 2.60 1.54 -8.72
N ASP A 78 1.38 2.02 -8.99
CA ASP A 78 1.04 2.68 -10.24
C ASP A 78 1.82 4.00 -10.39
N ILE A 79 2.00 4.76 -9.30
CA ILE A 79 2.86 5.96 -9.28
C ILE A 79 4.30 5.59 -9.66
N PHE A 80 4.88 4.58 -9.00
CA PHE A 80 6.24 4.15 -9.32
C PHE A 80 6.39 3.73 -10.79
N VAL A 81 5.42 2.98 -11.33
CA VAL A 81 5.43 2.55 -12.73
C VAL A 81 5.36 3.74 -13.68
N ASN A 82 4.54 4.75 -13.39
CA ASN A 82 4.40 5.94 -14.23
C ASN A 82 5.69 6.79 -14.31
N HIS A 83 6.52 6.72 -13.27
CA HIS A 83 7.80 7.44 -13.19
C HIS A 83 9.02 6.58 -13.56
N ARG A 84 8.81 5.32 -13.96
CA ARG A 84 9.87 4.35 -14.29
C ARG A 84 10.06 4.22 -15.79
N ASP A 85 11.29 4.36 -16.26
CA ASP A 85 11.66 4.20 -17.66
C ASP A 85 11.77 2.72 -18.08
N LEU A 86 12.03 2.50 -19.37
CA LEU A 86 12.20 1.16 -19.96
C LEU A 86 13.40 0.38 -19.41
N TYR A 87 14.39 1.08 -18.84
CA TYR A 87 15.60 0.49 -18.26
C TYR A 87 15.48 0.28 -16.74
N GLY A 88 14.37 0.73 -16.15
CA GLY A 88 14.07 0.62 -14.73
C GLY A 88 14.58 1.76 -13.86
N TYR A 89 15.04 2.87 -14.45
CA TYR A 89 15.40 4.11 -13.75
C TYR A 89 14.18 5.00 -13.55
N PHE A 90 14.25 5.87 -12.53
CA PHE A 90 13.22 6.86 -12.24
C PHE A 90 13.67 8.21 -12.76
N GLU A 91 13.07 8.71 -13.85
CA GLU A 91 13.53 9.92 -14.54
C GLU A 91 13.35 11.19 -13.69
N ASN A 92 12.18 11.33 -13.03
CA ASN A 92 11.85 12.46 -12.16
C ASN A 92 11.41 12.01 -10.74
N PRO A 93 12.33 11.52 -9.90
CA PRO A 93 11.99 11.04 -8.57
C PRO A 93 11.33 12.08 -7.66
N ASP A 94 11.68 13.36 -7.83
CA ASP A 94 11.12 14.46 -7.04
C ASP A 94 9.63 14.67 -7.33
N GLU A 95 9.23 14.48 -8.60
CA GLU A 95 7.82 14.58 -9.01
C GLU A 95 7.01 13.41 -8.44
N MET A 96 7.56 12.20 -8.49
CA MET A 96 7.00 11.02 -7.84
C MET A 96 6.82 11.23 -6.32
N ILE A 97 7.84 11.74 -5.64
CA ILE A 97 7.79 12.04 -4.19
C ILE A 97 6.72 13.10 -3.90
N LYS A 98 6.63 14.13 -4.73
CA LYS A 98 5.63 15.19 -4.61
C LYS A 98 4.22 14.61 -4.74
N GLU A 99 3.96 13.77 -5.74
CA GLU A 99 2.68 13.11 -5.97
C GLU A 99 2.25 12.27 -4.75
N ILE A 100 3.18 11.47 -4.20
CA ILE A 100 2.92 10.69 -2.97
C ILE A 100 2.62 11.61 -1.77
N SER A 101 3.33 12.74 -1.66
CA SER A 101 3.14 13.72 -0.58
C SER A 101 1.78 14.42 -0.70
N GLU A 102 1.35 14.78 -1.90
CA GLU A 102 0.03 15.38 -2.15
C GLU A 102 -1.11 14.41 -1.84
N LEU A 103 -0.93 13.12 -2.14
CA LEU A 103 -1.87 12.07 -1.72
C LEU A 103 -1.95 11.95 -0.20
N LEU A 104 -0.80 11.99 0.49
CA LEU A 104 -0.73 11.97 1.95
C LEU A 104 -1.46 13.17 2.56
N GLU A 105 -1.19 14.38 2.09
CA GLU A 105 -1.87 15.60 2.56
C GLU A 105 -3.38 15.54 2.31
N THR A 106 -3.78 14.98 1.17
CA THR A 106 -5.21 14.80 0.85
C THR A 106 -5.87 13.79 1.78
N ALA A 107 -5.22 12.66 2.06
CA ALA A 107 -5.71 11.67 3.02
C ALA A 107 -5.85 12.27 4.42
N VAL A 108 -4.87 13.06 4.87
CA VAL A 108 -4.93 13.76 6.17
C VAL A 108 -6.08 14.76 6.21
N ARG A 109 -6.26 15.58 5.16
CA ARG A 109 -7.37 16.55 5.08
C ARG A 109 -8.75 15.90 5.08
N LYS A 110 -8.85 14.69 4.53
CA LYS A 110 -10.09 13.89 4.53
C LYS A 110 -10.27 13.02 5.77
N GLU A 111 -9.37 13.11 6.74
CA GLU A 111 -9.37 12.28 7.95
C GLU A 111 -9.25 10.77 7.65
N GLU A 112 -8.69 10.43 6.49
CA GLU A 112 -8.42 9.05 6.05
C GLU A 112 -7.09 8.55 6.66
N TYR A 113 -7.01 8.52 7.99
CA TYR A 113 -5.74 8.36 8.71
C TYR A 113 -5.03 7.02 8.44
N MET A 114 -5.76 5.93 8.18
CA MET A 114 -5.14 4.65 7.81
C MET A 114 -4.42 4.74 6.45
N ILE A 115 -5.01 5.46 5.48
CA ILE A 115 -4.37 5.69 4.18
C ILE A 115 -3.12 6.56 4.40
N ALA A 116 -3.26 7.63 5.17
CA ALA A 116 -2.16 8.53 5.50
C ALA A 116 -0.98 7.80 6.18
N GLU A 117 -1.26 6.90 7.13
CA GLU A 117 -0.24 6.09 7.80
C GLU A 117 0.56 5.24 6.80
N HIS A 118 -0.14 4.53 5.90
CA HIS A 118 0.51 3.70 4.89
C HIS A 118 1.32 4.52 3.90
N LEU A 119 0.79 5.64 3.40
CA LEU A 119 1.53 6.55 2.52
C LEU A 119 2.77 7.11 3.20
N LYS A 120 2.66 7.55 4.46
CA LYS A 120 3.78 8.07 5.25
C LYS A 120 4.88 7.02 5.46
N LYS A 121 4.51 5.75 5.71
CA LYS A 121 5.47 4.64 5.83
C LYS A 121 6.34 4.53 4.57
N TRP A 122 5.71 4.53 3.40
CA TRP A 122 6.42 4.42 2.12
C TRP A 122 7.23 5.68 1.78
N LEU A 123 6.67 6.86 2.01
CA LEU A 123 7.38 8.13 1.82
C LEU A 123 8.66 8.19 2.69
N SER A 124 8.57 7.73 3.95
CA SER A 124 9.72 7.64 4.85
C SER A 124 10.81 6.71 4.31
N LYS A 125 10.44 5.57 3.71
CA LYS A 125 11.40 4.67 3.06
C LYS A 125 12.07 5.34 1.87
N ILE A 126 11.34 6.10 1.07
CA ILE A 126 11.90 6.82 -0.09
C ILE A 126 12.87 7.92 0.38
N GLN A 127 12.50 8.66 1.42
CA GLN A 127 13.23 9.83 1.89
C GLN A 127 14.29 9.54 2.96
N SER A 128 14.38 8.33 3.51
CA SER A 128 15.40 7.99 4.50
C SER A 128 16.80 8.31 3.97
N LYS A 129 17.60 9.05 4.73
CA LYS A 129 19.04 9.07 4.47
C LYS A 129 19.59 7.79 5.05
N ASP A 130 19.81 6.79 4.21
CA ASP A 130 20.63 5.67 4.63
C ASP A 130 22.04 6.24 4.88
N LEU A 131 22.48 6.15 6.14
CA LEU A 131 23.73 6.67 6.69
C LEU A 131 24.97 6.12 5.99
#